data_AF-A0A969LPW1-F1
#
_entry.id   AF-A0A969LPW1-F1
#
_cell.length_a   1.000
_cell.length_b   1.000
_cell.length_c   1.000
_cell.angle_alpha   90.00
_cell.angle_beta   90.00
_cell.angle_gamma   90.00
#
_symmetry.space_group_name_H-M   'P 1'
#
loop_
_entity.id
_entity.type
_entity.pdbx_description
1 polymer ?
#
loop_
_entity_poly.entity_id
_entity_poly.type
_entity_poly.pdbx_seq_one_letter_code
_entity_poly.pdbx_strand_id
1 'polypeptide(L)'
;MTREDAGHSILTTDGGNACGLSGSPFVSDCDYDQAGAILKWIYGELNAPAERPKGKFLIFAQSRYAEGFGNGLSSEGVIYIPEICAAKGGCRLHIALHGCEQNRDQVGMAFIEGSGFAGWADTNNLVILFPQVEASILNPKACWDWWGYTGKNFLTKDALQIAAIWRMVEGRGKQKDSGFPAAFSVRRQAIWQADGVSEPGHFTESRGLH
;
A
#
# COMPACT_ATOMS: atom_id res chain seq x y z
N MET A 1 -28.50 -9.53 1.76
CA MET A 1 -27.58 -10.52 2.39
C MET A 1 -26.72 -9.73 3.35
N THR A 2 -26.45 -10.25 4.55
CA THR A 2 -25.54 -9.58 5.49
C THR A 2 -24.10 -10.03 5.18
N ARG A 3 -23.11 -9.34 5.75
CA ARG A 3 -21.69 -9.75 5.67
C ARG A 3 -21.41 -11.20 6.13
N GLU A 4 -22.34 -11.83 6.83
CA GLU A 4 -22.22 -13.19 7.37
C GLU A 4 -22.35 -14.26 6.27
N ASP A 5 -23.00 -13.93 5.16
CA ASP A 5 -23.17 -14.79 3.99
C ASP A 5 -22.15 -14.49 2.88
N ALA A 6 -21.15 -13.64 3.17
CA ALA A 6 -20.23 -13.14 2.16
C ALA A 6 -19.36 -14.26 1.56
N GLY A 7 -19.23 -14.25 0.23
CA GLY A 7 -18.25 -15.03 -0.50
C GLY A 7 -16.81 -14.56 -0.24
N HIS A 8 -15.84 -15.26 -0.83
CA HIS A 8 -14.43 -14.87 -0.74
C HIS A 8 -14.16 -13.64 -1.62
N SER A 9 -14.34 -12.45 -1.05
CA SER A 9 -14.26 -11.16 -1.75
C SER A 9 -13.87 -10.04 -0.77
N ILE A 10 -13.35 -8.92 -1.29
CA ILE A 10 -13.43 -7.66 -0.55
C ILE A 10 -14.89 -7.19 -0.57
N LEU A 11 -15.37 -6.71 0.59
CA LEU A 11 -16.76 -6.33 0.77
C LEU A 11 -16.90 -4.81 0.68
N THR A 12 -17.89 -4.35 -0.08
CA THR A 12 -18.17 -2.94 -0.33
C THR A 12 -19.63 -2.62 -0.01
N THR A 13 -19.96 -1.33 -0.03
CA THR A 13 -21.34 -0.82 0.10
C THR A 13 -22.06 -0.74 -1.24
N ASP A 14 -21.33 -0.84 -2.34
CA ASP A 14 -21.84 -0.81 -3.70
C ASP A 14 -20.86 -1.46 -4.68
N GLY A 15 -21.39 -1.89 -5.83
CA GLY A 15 -20.61 -2.36 -6.96
C GLY A 15 -20.00 -3.77 -6.83
N GLY A 16 -19.54 -4.32 -7.95
CA GLY A 16 -18.98 -5.67 -8.01
C GLY A 16 -20.05 -6.77 -8.05
N ASN A 17 -19.70 -7.93 -7.50
CA ASN A 17 -20.55 -9.12 -7.47
C ASN A 17 -21.61 -9.06 -6.37
N ALA A 18 -22.60 -9.95 -6.45
CA ALA A 18 -23.52 -10.18 -5.34
C ALA A 18 -22.76 -10.74 -4.12
N CYS A 19 -23.13 -10.30 -2.91
CA CYS A 19 -22.43 -10.62 -1.67
C CYS A 19 -21.99 -12.09 -1.49
N GLY A 20 -22.87 -13.06 -1.76
CA GLY A 20 -22.59 -14.48 -1.57
C GLY A 20 -21.74 -15.15 -2.66
N LEU A 21 -21.38 -14.42 -3.73
CA LEU A 21 -20.62 -14.98 -4.85
C LEU A 21 -19.11 -14.91 -4.58
N SER A 22 -18.45 -16.06 -4.73
CA SER A 22 -16.98 -16.15 -4.75
C SER A 22 -16.50 -16.26 -6.20
N GLY A 23 -16.10 -15.15 -6.80
CA GLY A 23 -15.66 -15.11 -8.20
C GLY A 23 -15.12 -13.75 -8.61
N SER A 24 -14.48 -13.68 -9.78
CA SER A 24 -13.93 -12.44 -10.35
C SER A 24 -15.01 -11.35 -10.43
N PRO A 25 -14.70 -10.08 -10.09
CA PRO A 25 -13.38 -9.55 -9.74
C PRO A 25 -13.00 -9.67 -8.25
N PHE A 26 -13.74 -10.48 -7.48
CA PHE A 26 -13.60 -10.63 -6.03
C PHE A 26 -13.71 -9.30 -5.27
N VAL A 27 -14.62 -8.46 -5.77
CA VAL A 27 -15.18 -7.26 -5.13
C VAL A 27 -16.69 -7.48 -5.12
N SER A 28 -17.35 -7.32 -3.97
CA SER A 28 -18.77 -7.64 -3.81
C SER A 28 -19.50 -6.61 -2.97
N ASP A 29 -20.68 -6.25 -3.44
CA ASP A 29 -21.64 -5.44 -2.72
C ASP A 29 -22.31 -6.30 -1.63
N CYS A 30 -22.00 -5.97 -0.38
CA CYS A 30 -22.51 -6.62 0.82
C CYS A 30 -23.11 -5.63 1.80
N ASP A 31 -23.41 -4.39 1.36
CA ASP A 31 -23.80 -3.28 2.23
C ASP A 31 -22.81 -3.08 3.41
N TYR A 32 -21.52 -3.41 3.21
CA TYR A 32 -20.50 -3.40 4.26
C TYR A 32 -19.22 -2.74 3.78
N ASP A 33 -18.91 -1.58 4.35
CA ASP A 33 -17.69 -0.82 4.06
C ASP A 33 -16.47 -1.43 4.75
N GLN A 34 -15.87 -2.46 4.12
CA GLN A 34 -14.71 -3.14 4.67
C GLN A 34 -13.45 -2.25 4.69
N ALA A 35 -13.23 -1.44 3.65
CA ALA A 35 -12.11 -0.50 3.61
C ALA A 35 -12.19 0.50 4.76
N GLY A 36 -13.36 1.09 4.99
CA GLY A 36 -13.59 1.99 6.11
C GLY A 36 -13.41 1.32 7.46
N ALA A 37 -13.89 0.08 7.64
CA ALA A 37 -13.68 -0.68 8.86
C ALA A 37 -12.18 -0.89 9.15
N ILE A 38 -11.40 -1.29 8.14
CA ILE A 38 -9.94 -1.46 8.25
C ILE A 38 -9.25 -0.13 8.60
N LEU A 39 -9.57 0.94 7.86
CA LEU A 39 -8.92 2.24 8.05
C LEU A 39 -9.24 2.86 9.41
N LYS A 40 -10.49 2.77 9.86
CA LYS A 40 -10.90 3.26 11.19
C LYS A 40 -10.23 2.47 12.32
N TRP A 41 -10.04 1.16 12.14
CA TRP A 41 -9.30 0.34 13.11
C TRP A 41 -7.84 0.77 13.24
N ILE A 42 -7.17 1.06 12.12
CA ILE A 42 -5.74 1.40 12.09
C ILE A 42 -5.49 2.86 12.50
N TYR A 43 -6.31 3.80 12.04
CA TYR A 43 -6.06 5.24 12.15
C TYR A 43 -6.96 5.96 13.17
N GLY A 44 -7.93 5.27 13.77
CA GLY A 44 -8.89 5.84 14.72
C GLY A 44 -10.04 6.56 14.03
N GLU A 45 -10.48 7.67 14.61
CA GLU A 45 -11.54 8.50 14.03
C GLU A 45 -11.09 9.11 12.70
N LEU A 46 -11.95 8.99 11.68
CA LEU A 46 -11.73 9.48 10.33
C LEU A 46 -12.97 10.23 9.84
N ASN A 47 -12.77 11.21 8.96
CA ASN A 47 -13.85 11.86 8.23
C ASN A 47 -14.57 10.84 7.36
N ALA A 48 -15.87 11.07 7.12
CA ALA A 48 -16.64 10.26 6.18
C ALA A 48 -15.96 10.19 4.79
N PRO A 49 -16.07 9.06 4.07
CA PRO A 49 -15.48 8.92 2.75
C PRO A 49 -16.18 9.85 1.75
N ALA A 50 -15.44 10.27 0.72
CA ALA A 50 -16.03 10.94 -0.42
C ALA A 50 -16.91 9.96 -1.22
N GLU A 51 -18.10 10.38 -1.63
CA GLU A 51 -18.96 9.60 -2.55
C GLU A 51 -18.28 9.33 -3.89
N ARG A 52 -17.45 10.28 -4.35
CA ARG A 52 -16.60 10.13 -5.53
C ARG A 52 -15.21 10.67 -5.24
N PRO A 53 -14.16 9.83 -5.28
CA PRO A 53 -12.79 10.28 -5.09
C PRO A 53 -12.39 11.28 -6.19
N LYS A 54 -11.79 12.41 -5.81
CA LYS A 54 -11.36 13.49 -6.73
C LYS A 54 -9.86 13.48 -7.03
N GLY A 55 -9.09 12.71 -6.26
CA GLY A 55 -7.68 12.49 -6.50
C GLY A 55 -7.38 11.75 -7.79
N LYS A 56 -6.10 11.43 -8.00
CA LYS A 56 -5.62 10.76 -9.21
C LYS A 56 -5.12 9.36 -8.92
N PHE A 57 -5.56 8.39 -9.71
CA PHE A 57 -4.89 7.12 -9.85
C PHE A 57 -3.73 7.28 -10.83
N LEU A 58 -2.51 7.09 -10.36
CA LEU A 58 -1.30 7.14 -11.18
C LEU A 58 -0.73 5.73 -11.30
N ILE A 59 -0.49 5.30 -12.54
CA ILE A 59 0.29 4.12 -12.84
C ILE A 59 1.77 4.50 -12.78
N PHE A 60 2.59 3.70 -12.11
CA PHE A 60 4.03 3.94 -12.03
C PHE A 60 4.82 2.66 -12.35
N ALA A 61 6.04 2.84 -12.86
CA ALA A 61 6.98 1.75 -13.11
C ALA A 61 7.43 1.13 -11.77
N GLN A 62 6.77 0.05 -11.36
CA GLN A 62 7.06 -0.68 -10.14
C GLN A 62 8.35 -1.50 -10.26
N SER A 63 8.69 -1.94 -11.47
CA SER A 63 9.90 -2.70 -11.79
C SER A 63 11.19 -2.08 -11.24
N ARG A 64 11.25 -0.75 -11.10
CA ARG A 64 12.42 -0.04 -10.52
C ARG A 64 12.69 -0.38 -9.04
N TYR A 65 11.70 -0.92 -8.34
CA TYR A 65 11.79 -1.34 -6.94
C TYR A 65 11.97 -2.86 -6.78
N ALA A 66 11.80 -3.61 -7.87
CA ALA A 66 12.00 -5.04 -7.89
C ALA A 66 13.49 -5.38 -7.98
N GLU A 67 13.92 -6.34 -7.17
CA GLU A 67 15.26 -6.92 -7.20
C GLU A 67 15.15 -8.44 -7.17
N GLY A 68 16.19 -9.11 -7.66
CA GLY A 68 16.20 -10.57 -7.77
C GLY A 68 15.36 -11.09 -8.95
N PHE A 69 15.81 -12.22 -9.51
CA PHE A 69 15.04 -12.95 -10.52
C PHE A 69 13.87 -13.69 -9.85
N GLY A 70 12.74 -13.82 -10.55
CA GLY A 70 11.57 -14.54 -10.04
C GLY A 70 10.88 -13.89 -8.84
N ASN A 71 10.92 -12.55 -8.74
CA ASN A 71 10.28 -11.80 -7.65
C ASN A 71 8.74 -11.76 -7.74
N GLY A 72 8.15 -12.08 -8.89
CA GLY A 72 6.70 -12.19 -9.10
C GLY A 72 5.94 -10.86 -9.13
N LEU A 73 6.63 -9.72 -9.16
CA LEU A 73 5.99 -8.40 -9.24
C LEU A 73 5.68 -8.04 -10.70
N SER A 74 4.52 -7.42 -10.92
CA SER A 74 4.25 -6.79 -12.22
C SER A 74 5.20 -5.62 -12.47
N SER A 75 5.35 -5.25 -13.75
CA SER A 75 6.14 -4.10 -14.19
C SER A 75 5.59 -2.76 -13.69
N GLU A 76 4.27 -2.68 -13.48
CA GLU A 76 3.54 -1.47 -13.07
C GLU A 76 2.79 -1.68 -11.75
N GLY A 77 2.68 -0.60 -10.97
CA GLY A 77 1.82 -0.51 -9.79
C GLY A 77 0.92 0.72 -9.88
N VAL A 78 -0.04 0.85 -8.96
CA VAL A 78 -0.93 2.03 -8.92
C VAL A 78 -0.82 2.75 -7.58
N ILE A 79 -0.95 4.07 -7.60
CA ILE A 79 -1.05 4.89 -6.42
C ILE A 79 -2.21 5.86 -6.56
N TYR A 80 -3.08 5.96 -5.55
CA TYR A 80 -4.14 6.96 -5.49
C TYR A 80 -3.70 8.13 -4.62
N ILE A 81 -3.69 9.34 -5.20
CA ILE A 81 -3.23 10.56 -4.55
C ILE A 81 -4.39 11.56 -4.45
N PRO A 82 -4.91 11.84 -3.25
CA PRO A 82 -5.85 12.93 -3.04
C PRO A 82 -5.29 14.29 -3.47
N GLU A 83 -6.16 15.20 -3.92
CA GLU A 83 -5.74 16.56 -4.31
C GLU A 83 -5.02 17.29 -3.17
N ILE A 84 -5.49 17.12 -1.92
CA ILE A 84 -4.86 17.71 -0.74
C ILE A 84 -3.42 17.22 -0.54
N CYS A 85 -3.15 15.95 -0.81
CA CYS A 85 -1.83 15.35 -0.70
C CYS A 85 -0.89 15.85 -1.80
N ALA A 86 -1.41 16.01 -3.02
CA ALA A 86 -0.64 16.58 -4.12
C ALA A 86 -0.29 18.06 -3.88
N ALA A 87 -1.19 18.83 -3.27
CA ALA A 87 -1.00 20.26 -3.04
C ALA A 87 -0.14 20.58 -1.81
N LYS A 88 -0.33 19.88 -0.69
CA LYS A 88 0.28 20.23 0.61
C LYS A 88 1.36 19.25 1.08
N GLY A 89 1.41 18.03 0.53
CA GLY A 89 2.24 16.96 1.07
C GLY A 89 1.85 16.55 2.50
N GLY A 90 2.74 15.82 3.18
CA GLY A 90 2.55 15.43 4.59
C GLY A 90 1.48 14.37 4.84
N CYS A 91 0.99 13.70 3.80
CA CYS A 91 0.01 12.62 3.93
C CYS A 91 0.64 11.32 4.43
N ARG A 92 -0.17 10.52 5.12
CA ARG A 92 0.19 9.15 5.50
C ARG A 92 0.03 8.24 4.28
N LEU A 93 0.69 7.10 4.30
CA LEU A 93 0.57 6.06 3.27
C LEU A 93 -0.15 4.84 3.85
N HIS A 94 -1.12 4.32 3.11
CA HIS A 94 -1.72 3.02 3.34
C HIS A 94 -1.42 2.12 2.13
N ILE A 95 -1.20 0.82 2.36
CA ILE A 95 -0.89 -0.14 1.30
C ILE A 95 -2.05 -1.13 1.24
N ALA A 96 -2.75 -1.15 0.10
CA ALA A 96 -3.84 -2.07 -0.16
C ALA A 96 -3.33 -3.17 -1.12
N LEU A 97 -3.17 -4.37 -0.58
CA LEU A 97 -2.75 -5.55 -1.35
C LEU A 97 -3.97 -6.30 -1.87
N HIS A 98 -4.04 -6.50 -3.18
CA HIS A 98 -5.09 -7.29 -3.82
C HIS A 98 -4.94 -8.79 -3.50
N GLY A 99 -6.03 -9.56 -3.63
CA GLY A 99 -6.00 -11.01 -3.53
C GLY A 99 -5.48 -11.71 -4.79
N CYS A 100 -5.41 -13.04 -4.76
CA CYS A 100 -5.20 -13.83 -5.98
C CYS A 100 -6.28 -13.49 -7.03
N GLU A 101 -5.92 -13.51 -8.31
CA GLU A 101 -6.83 -13.22 -9.43
C GLU A 101 -7.38 -11.79 -9.45
N GLN A 102 -6.79 -10.88 -8.67
CA GLN A 102 -7.18 -9.47 -8.58
C GLN A 102 -6.09 -8.49 -9.01
N ASN A 103 -5.00 -8.97 -9.63
CA ASN A 103 -4.02 -8.08 -10.22
C ASN A 103 -4.58 -7.41 -11.48
N ARG A 104 -3.96 -6.30 -11.90
CA ARG A 104 -4.43 -5.48 -13.03
C ARG A 104 -4.59 -6.23 -14.35
N ASP A 105 -3.75 -7.22 -14.63
CA ASP A 105 -3.85 -7.98 -15.87
C ASP A 105 -5.11 -8.87 -15.93
N GLN A 106 -5.63 -9.27 -14.76
CA GLN A 106 -6.80 -10.16 -14.67
C GLN A 106 -8.11 -9.40 -14.52
N VAL A 107 -8.13 -8.29 -13.76
CA VAL A 107 -9.38 -7.57 -13.42
C VAL A 107 -9.32 -6.07 -13.70
N GLY A 108 -8.28 -5.59 -14.36
CA GLY A 108 -8.08 -4.16 -14.60
C GLY A 108 -8.03 -3.39 -13.28
N MET A 109 -8.84 -2.35 -13.17
CA MET A 109 -8.89 -1.47 -12.01
C MET A 109 -9.94 -1.88 -10.97
N ALA A 110 -10.60 -3.04 -11.11
CA ALA A 110 -11.76 -3.40 -10.28
C ALA A 110 -11.46 -3.40 -8.77
N PHE A 111 -10.36 -4.02 -8.31
CA PHE A 111 -9.95 -3.93 -6.90
C PHE A 111 -9.51 -2.51 -6.51
N ILE A 112 -8.76 -1.84 -7.39
CA ILE A 112 -8.15 -0.54 -7.11
C ILE A 112 -9.20 0.56 -6.91
N GLU A 113 -10.21 0.60 -7.78
CA GLU A 113 -11.29 1.59 -7.77
C GLU A 113 -12.48 1.10 -6.92
N GLY A 114 -12.79 -0.19 -6.97
CA GLY A 114 -13.97 -0.75 -6.32
C GLY A 114 -13.80 -1.08 -4.84
N SER A 115 -12.58 -1.22 -4.32
CA SER A 115 -12.37 -1.57 -2.90
C SER A 115 -12.82 -0.52 -1.88
N GLY A 116 -13.10 0.71 -2.32
CA GLY A 116 -13.54 1.81 -1.43
C GLY A 116 -12.41 2.58 -0.74
N PHE A 117 -11.15 2.12 -0.81
CA PHE A 117 -10.02 2.80 -0.16
C PHE A 117 -9.82 4.25 -0.65
N ALA A 118 -10.04 4.52 -1.94
CA ALA A 118 -9.84 5.85 -2.52
C ALA A 118 -10.81 6.90 -1.95
N GLY A 119 -12.08 6.54 -1.73
CA GLY A 119 -13.09 7.45 -1.15
C GLY A 119 -12.72 7.88 0.27
N TRP A 120 -12.24 6.94 1.09
CA TRP A 120 -11.72 7.24 2.42
C TRP A 120 -10.44 8.08 2.37
N ALA A 121 -9.54 7.77 1.45
CA ALA A 121 -8.28 8.48 1.29
C ALA A 121 -8.47 9.97 0.99
N ASP A 122 -9.47 10.29 0.16
CA ASP A 122 -9.73 11.63 -0.36
C ASP A 122 -10.03 12.68 0.74
N THR A 123 -10.61 12.24 1.85
CA THR A 123 -11.04 13.12 2.95
C THR A 123 -10.14 13.00 4.20
N ASN A 124 -9.11 12.14 4.18
CA ASN A 124 -8.37 11.75 5.39
C ASN A 124 -6.85 11.87 5.31
N ASN A 125 -6.31 12.62 4.34
CA ASN A 125 -4.87 12.81 4.15
C ASN A 125 -4.10 11.47 4.06
N LEU A 126 -4.70 10.51 3.35
CA LEU A 126 -4.09 9.21 3.07
C LEU A 126 -3.78 9.12 1.58
N VAL A 127 -2.61 8.62 1.25
CA VAL A 127 -2.31 8.08 -0.08
C VAL A 127 -2.49 6.58 -0.01
N ILE A 128 -3.06 5.97 -1.06
CA ILE A 128 -3.18 4.52 -1.16
C ILE A 128 -2.20 3.99 -2.21
N LEU A 129 -1.29 3.12 -1.80
CA LEU A 129 -0.43 2.36 -2.69
C LEU A 129 -1.09 1.00 -2.98
N PHE A 130 -1.16 0.64 -4.26
CA PHE A 130 -1.66 -0.64 -4.76
C PHE A 130 -0.54 -1.34 -5.55
N PRO A 131 0.43 -1.98 -4.85
CA PRO A 131 1.43 -2.81 -5.50
C PRO A 131 0.77 -3.96 -6.28
N GLN A 132 1.44 -4.46 -7.31
CA GLN A 132 0.91 -5.51 -8.18
C GLN A 132 1.87 -6.68 -8.31
N VAL A 133 1.32 -7.89 -8.33
CA VAL A 133 2.03 -9.12 -8.71
C VAL A 133 1.52 -9.66 -10.05
N GLU A 134 2.36 -10.41 -10.75
CA GLU A 134 2.04 -10.99 -12.06
C GLU A 134 1.86 -12.51 -11.98
N ALA A 135 1.11 -13.05 -12.95
CA ALA A 135 0.95 -14.48 -13.08
C ALA A 135 2.24 -15.13 -13.64
N SER A 136 2.54 -16.33 -13.17
CA SER A 136 3.64 -17.15 -13.68
C SER A 136 3.28 -18.65 -13.63
N ILE A 137 4.11 -19.52 -14.19
CA ILE A 137 3.90 -20.97 -14.12
C ILE A 137 3.78 -21.46 -12.66
N LEU A 138 4.58 -20.90 -11.76
CA LEU A 138 4.57 -21.26 -10.33
C LEU A 138 3.48 -20.53 -9.54
N ASN A 139 2.88 -19.48 -10.12
CA ASN A 139 1.85 -18.65 -9.51
C ASN A 139 0.83 -18.19 -10.58
N PRO A 140 0.01 -19.10 -11.13
CA PRO A 140 -0.87 -18.78 -12.28
C PRO A 140 -2.00 -17.82 -11.92
N LYS A 141 -2.25 -17.62 -10.63
CA LYS A 141 -3.31 -16.77 -10.08
C LYS A 141 -2.80 -15.40 -9.60
N ALA A 142 -1.55 -15.04 -9.91
CA ALA A 142 -0.95 -13.78 -9.49
C ALA A 142 -1.18 -13.48 -7.99
N CYS A 143 -0.91 -14.45 -7.12
CA CYS A 143 -0.98 -14.27 -5.66
C CYS A 143 0.30 -13.62 -5.12
N TRP A 144 0.18 -12.90 -4.00
CA TRP A 144 1.33 -12.59 -3.16
C TRP A 144 2.01 -13.86 -2.65
N ASP A 145 3.32 -13.83 -2.42
CA ASP A 145 4.07 -15.00 -2.00
C ASP A 145 3.85 -15.34 -0.53
N TRP A 146 2.96 -16.29 -0.29
CA TRP A 146 2.70 -16.86 1.04
C TRP A 146 3.06 -18.36 1.11
N TRP A 147 3.71 -18.92 0.08
CA TRP A 147 4.13 -20.33 0.04
C TRP A 147 5.57 -20.58 -0.43
N GLY A 148 6.33 -19.52 -0.75
CA GLY A 148 7.76 -19.58 -1.04
C GLY A 148 8.13 -19.68 -2.53
N TYR A 149 7.26 -19.27 -3.45
CA TYR A 149 7.59 -19.32 -4.89
C TYR A 149 8.69 -18.32 -5.30
N THR A 150 8.94 -17.30 -4.48
CA THR A 150 10.04 -16.34 -4.66
C THR A 150 11.29 -16.73 -3.84
N GLY A 151 11.27 -17.88 -3.17
CA GLY A 151 12.38 -18.43 -2.40
C GLY A 151 12.09 -18.60 -0.90
N LYS A 152 13.06 -19.18 -0.18
CA LYS A 152 12.88 -19.59 1.23
C LYS A 152 12.64 -18.45 2.23
N ASN A 153 12.98 -17.22 1.85
CA ASN A 153 12.87 -16.04 2.71
C ASN A 153 11.50 -15.34 2.63
N PHE A 154 10.51 -15.91 1.94
CA PHE A 154 9.24 -15.25 1.59
C PHE A 154 8.44 -14.63 2.76
N LEU A 155 8.64 -15.10 4.00
CA LEU A 155 7.99 -14.54 5.20
C LEU A 155 8.87 -13.56 6.00
N THR A 156 10.08 -13.24 5.53
CA THR A 156 11.02 -12.35 6.25
C THR A 156 11.07 -10.96 5.62
N LYS A 157 11.65 -10.00 6.33
CA LYS A 157 11.95 -8.66 5.79
C LYS A 157 12.82 -8.68 4.52
N ASP A 158 13.53 -9.79 4.28
CA ASP A 158 14.41 -9.97 3.13
C ASP A 158 13.68 -10.67 1.95
N ALA A 159 12.39 -10.97 2.09
CA ALA A 159 11.56 -11.47 1.00
C ALA A 159 11.55 -10.47 -0.17
N LEU A 160 11.64 -10.97 -1.41
CA LEU A 160 11.73 -10.11 -2.59
C LEU A 160 10.54 -9.14 -2.70
N GLN A 161 9.32 -9.63 -2.43
CA GLN A 161 8.10 -8.82 -2.49
C GLN A 161 8.01 -7.81 -1.34
N ILE A 162 8.26 -8.24 -0.10
CA ILE A 162 8.22 -7.34 1.08
C ILE A 162 9.27 -6.24 0.94
N ALA A 163 10.50 -6.59 0.56
CA ALA A 163 11.58 -5.63 0.36
C ALA A 163 11.25 -4.65 -0.78
N ALA A 164 10.65 -5.11 -1.88
CA ALA A 164 10.25 -4.22 -2.98
C ALA A 164 9.15 -3.24 -2.56
N ILE A 165 8.12 -3.70 -1.85
CA ILE A 165 7.08 -2.82 -1.29
C ILE A 165 7.72 -1.80 -0.35
N TRP A 166 8.65 -2.22 0.52
CA TRP A 166 9.37 -1.28 1.39
C TRP A 166 10.16 -0.23 0.60
N ARG A 167 10.82 -0.61 -0.51
CA ARG A 167 11.48 0.37 -1.39
C ARG A 167 10.49 1.33 -2.06
N MET A 168 9.27 0.89 -2.38
CA MET A 168 8.20 1.78 -2.87
C MET A 168 7.82 2.80 -1.80
N VAL A 169 7.65 2.37 -0.55
CA VAL A 169 7.36 3.23 0.60
C VAL A 169 8.46 4.26 0.81
N GLU A 170 9.73 3.83 0.76
CA GLU A 170 10.87 4.74 0.94
C GLU A 170 11.14 5.64 -0.29
N GLY A 171 10.49 5.38 -1.43
CA GLY A 171 10.78 6.05 -2.70
C GLY A 171 12.18 5.75 -3.24
N ARG A 172 12.79 4.62 -2.85
CA ARG A 172 14.18 4.25 -3.21
C ARG A 172 14.22 3.28 -4.39
N GLY A 173 13.88 3.79 -5.58
CA GLY A 173 13.96 3.04 -6.83
C GLY A 173 15.33 3.13 -7.52
N LYS A 174 15.64 2.16 -8.36
CA LYS A 174 16.73 2.24 -9.33
C LYS A 174 16.33 3.27 -10.40
N GLN A 175 16.83 4.50 -10.26
CA GLN A 175 16.60 5.72 -11.09
C GLN A 175 15.46 6.67 -10.66
N LYS A 176 15.71 7.98 -10.83
CA LYS A 176 14.74 9.07 -10.61
C LYS A 176 13.80 9.16 -11.81
N ASP A 177 12.52 8.90 -11.58
CA ASP A 177 11.47 9.23 -12.54
C ASP A 177 10.80 10.55 -12.14
N SER A 178 10.50 11.40 -13.13
CA SER A 178 9.76 12.66 -12.98
C SER A 178 8.27 12.45 -12.73
N GLY A 179 7.76 11.21 -12.88
CA GLY A 179 6.34 10.86 -12.68
C GLY A 179 5.92 10.50 -11.25
N PHE A 180 6.85 10.22 -10.34
CA PHE A 180 6.52 9.98 -8.92
C PHE A 180 6.60 11.30 -8.16
N PRO A 181 5.50 11.83 -7.61
CA PRO A 181 5.54 13.14 -6.95
C PRO A 181 6.61 13.17 -5.85
N ALA A 182 7.44 14.21 -5.86
CA ALA A 182 8.46 14.43 -4.82
C ALA A 182 7.90 14.47 -3.39
N ALA A 183 6.57 14.62 -3.26
CA ALA A 183 5.81 14.52 -2.02
C ALA A 183 5.90 13.17 -1.30
N PHE A 184 6.40 12.11 -1.95
CA PHE A 184 6.55 10.77 -1.35
C PHE A 184 7.89 10.48 -0.69
N SER A 185 8.78 11.46 -0.57
CA SER A 185 9.91 11.30 0.33
C SER A 185 9.39 11.19 1.75
N VAL A 186 9.20 9.97 2.26
CA VAL A 186 8.94 9.71 3.68
C VAL A 186 10.05 10.40 4.44
N ARG A 187 9.74 11.57 5.02
CA ARG A 187 10.60 12.13 6.05
C ARG A 187 10.53 11.13 7.18
N ARG A 188 11.64 10.43 7.44
CA ARG A 188 11.81 9.63 8.65
C ARG A 188 11.59 10.57 9.83
N GLN A 189 10.36 10.66 10.34
CA GLN A 189 10.16 11.12 11.69
C GLN A 189 10.68 10.00 12.58
N ALA A 190 11.68 10.36 13.38
CA ALA A 190 12.38 9.47 14.27
C ALA A 190 11.38 8.85 15.27
N ILE A 191 11.01 7.59 15.04
CA ILE A 191 10.25 6.76 16.01
C ILE A 191 11.18 5.73 16.68
N TRP A 192 12.51 5.88 16.52
CA TRP A 192 13.53 5.03 17.17
C TRP A 192 14.53 5.81 18.03
N GLN A 193 14.12 6.95 18.60
CA GLN A 193 14.86 7.58 19.71
C GLN A 193 14.05 7.45 20.99
N ALA A 194 13.95 6.22 21.48
CA ALA A 194 13.71 5.93 22.88
C ALA A 194 14.45 4.63 23.17
N ASP A 195 15.69 4.76 23.64
CA ASP A 195 16.19 4.08 24.84
C ASP A 195 17.59 4.61 25.12
N GLY A 196 17.71 5.29 26.25
CA GLY A 196 18.93 5.96 26.66
C GLY A 196 20.04 4.98 27.00
N VAL A 197 21.20 5.20 26.40
CA VAL A 197 22.50 4.96 27.03
C VAL A 197 23.37 6.15 26.67
N SER A 198 23.64 7.00 27.67
CA SER A 198 24.64 8.05 27.60
C SER A 198 26.02 7.44 27.48
N GLU A 199 26.74 7.71 26.39
CA GLU A 199 28.20 7.52 26.39
C GLU A 199 28.86 8.61 27.24
N PRO A 200 29.92 8.28 28.00
CA PRO A 200 30.53 9.21 28.96
C PRO A 200 31.28 10.33 28.24
N GLY A 201 30.98 11.56 28.67
CA GLY A 201 31.57 12.78 28.14
C GLY A 201 33.09 12.82 28.31
N HIS A 202 33.77 13.18 27.22
CA HIS A 202 35.14 13.66 27.29
C HIS A 202 35.16 15.07 27.90
N PHE A 203 35.77 15.18 29.07
CA PHE A 203 36.16 16.43 29.72
C PHE A 203 37.11 17.22 28.80
N THR A 204 36.72 18.44 28.42
CA THR A 204 37.66 19.48 27.98
C THR A 204 37.66 20.59 29.03
N GLU A 205 38.72 20.63 29.82
CA GLU A 205 39.06 21.71 30.74
C GLU A 205 39.45 22.94 29.92
N SER A 206 38.60 23.98 29.91
CA SER A 206 38.97 25.31 29.43
C SER A 206 39.24 26.19 30.65
N ARG A 207 40.49 26.63 30.77
CA ARG A 207 40.96 27.57 31.79
C ARG A 207 40.53 29.00 31.43
N GLY A 208 40.36 29.79 32.48
CA GLY A 208 39.68 31.08 32.47
C GLY A 208 40.38 32.20 31.70
N LEU A 209 39.54 33.20 31.42
CA LEU A 209 39.87 34.55 30.96
C LEU A 209 40.73 35.32 31.98
N HIS A 210 41.63 36.14 31.44
CA HIS A 210 41.95 37.46 31.99
C HIS A 210 41.01 38.49 31.35
#